data_AF-A0A356E6D6-F1
#
_entry.id   AF-A0A356E6D6-F1
#
_cell.length_a   1.000
_cell.length_b   1.000
_cell.length_c   1.000
_cell.angle_alpha   90.00
_cell.angle_beta   90.00
_cell.angle_gamma   90.00
#
_symmetry.space_group_name_H-M   'P 1'
#
loop_
_entity.id
_entity.type
_entity.pdbx_description
1 polymer ?
#
loop_
_entity_poly.entity_id
_entity_poly.type
_entity_poly.pdbx_seq_one_letter_code
_entity_poly.pdbx_strand_id
1 'polypeptide(L)'
;MKKYLLLVAVSLLSGCTLLPQKNNVSATLDAPKNLKHNGKNYYLSYNKDLGSVARYMYLEKKENTKNWKSAVELLLDRNEEDLSLGERIELREKVYKNTGIEHFNLYEKDDMLYGFVIYAPSAQHNDWQVNVSKGMNIEDCGFVQYQY
;
A
#
# COMPACT_ATOMS: atom_id res chain seq x y z
N MET A 1 33.40 -56.33 32.23
CA MET A 1 33.16 -55.61 33.49
C MET A 1 32.79 -54.16 33.16
N LYS A 2 31.78 -53.64 33.87
CA LYS A 2 31.08 -52.36 33.67
C LYS A 2 32.02 -51.16 33.43
N LYS A 3 31.59 -50.25 32.54
CA LYS A 3 31.21 -48.88 32.91
C LYS A 3 30.51 -48.20 31.73
N TYR A 4 29.22 -47.95 31.92
CA TYR A 4 28.41 -47.07 31.09
C TYR A 4 28.95 -45.66 31.22
N LEU A 5 29.17 -44.98 30.10
CA LEU A 5 29.15 -43.52 30.07
C LEU A 5 28.19 -43.09 28.96
N LEU A 6 26.96 -42.79 29.39
CA LEU A 6 26.00 -42.00 28.63
C LEU A 6 26.65 -40.65 28.29
N LEU A 7 26.63 -40.28 27.01
CA LEU A 7 26.70 -38.88 26.60
C LEU A 7 25.64 -38.68 25.52
N VAL A 8 24.41 -38.48 25.99
CA VAL A 8 23.30 -37.96 25.21
C VAL A 8 23.47 -36.44 25.20
N ALA A 9 24.04 -35.90 24.13
CA ALA A 9 23.99 -34.46 23.87
C ALA A 9 22.78 -34.17 22.99
N VAL A 10 21.63 -33.93 23.63
CA VAL A 10 20.44 -33.36 22.98
C VAL A 10 20.80 -31.93 22.56
N SER A 11 21.00 -31.72 21.26
CA SER A 11 21.07 -30.39 20.65
C SER A 11 19.76 -30.11 19.92
N LEU A 12 18.72 -29.82 20.72
CA LEU A 12 17.51 -29.16 20.26
C LEU A 12 17.24 -28.05 21.25
N LEU A 13 17.39 -26.80 20.80
CA LEU A 13 16.51 -25.68 21.16
C LEU A 13 16.90 -24.49 20.26
N SER A 14 16.23 -24.46 19.11
CA SER A 14 15.65 -23.27 18.49
C SER A 14 15.84 -21.98 19.30
N GLY A 15 16.84 -21.18 18.94
CA GLY A 15 16.87 -19.76 19.24
C GLY A 15 16.36 -18.99 18.03
N CYS A 16 15.04 -18.86 17.88
CA CYS A 16 14.52 -17.66 17.21
C CYS A 16 14.96 -16.49 18.07
N THR A 17 15.94 -15.70 17.62
CA THR A 17 16.13 -14.39 18.24
C THR A 17 14.90 -13.57 17.93
N LEU A 18 14.13 -13.27 18.98
CA LEU A 18 13.04 -12.31 18.94
C LEU A 18 13.57 -11.05 18.26
N LEU A 19 13.11 -10.80 17.04
CA LEU A 19 13.27 -9.53 16.37
C LEU A 19 12.77 -8.45 17.32
N PRO A 20 13.49 -7.33 17.50
CA PRO A 20 12.97 -6.21 18.25
C PRO A 20 11.66 -5.79 17.56
N GLN A 21 10.53 -6.05 18.22
CA GLN A 21 9.26 -5.45 17.88
C GLN A 21 9.46 -3.95 18.05
N LYS A 22 9.73 -3.26 16.93
CA LYS A 22 9.64 -1.82 16.80
C LYS A 22 8.18 -1.48 17.17
N ASN A 23 7.98 -1.10 18.42
CA ASN A 23 6.75 -0.62 19.06
C ASN A 23 5.48 -0.76 18.21
N ASN A 24 4.69 -1.81 18.44
CA ASN A 24 3.43 -2.10 17.75
C ASN A 24 2.31 -1.09 18.07
N VAL A 25 2.51 0.18 17.77
CA VAL A 25 1.40 1.07 17.42
C VAL A 25 1.44 1.17 15.92
N SER A 26 0.78 0.23 15.26
CA SER A 26 0.60 0.27 13.81
C SER A 26 -0.21 1.53 13.50
N ALA A 27 0.42 2.53 12.89
CA ALA A 27 -0.26 3.78 12.55
C ALA A 27 -1.55 3.48 11.80
N THR A 28 -2.63 4.18 12.14
CA THR A 28 -3.92 4.05 11.46
C THR A 28 -4.33 5.39 10.90
N LEU A 29 -4.93 5.38 9.71
CA LEU A 29 -5.61 6.55 9.20
C LEU A 29 -7.00 6.62 9.83
N ASP A 30 -7.35 7.78 10.39
CA ASP A 30 -8.74 8.16 10.62
C ASP A 30 -9.38 8.54 9.27
N ALA A 31 -9.63 7.52 8.45
CA ALA A 31 -10.13 7.69 7.10
C ALA A 31 -11.57 8.21 7.15
N PRO A 32 -11.89 9.34 6.48
CA PRO A 32 -13.21 9.94 6.56
C PRO A 32 -14.27 8.99 6.00
N LYS A 33 -15.53 9.10 6.45
CA LYS A 33 -16.63 8.27 5.90
C LYS A 33 -17.08 8.72 4.50
N ASN A 34 -16.86 9.99 4.18
CA ASN A 34 -17.17 10.59 2.89
C ASN A 34 -16.17 11.69 2.55
N LEU A 35 -16.02 11.97 1.26
CA LEU A 35 -15.15 13.03 0.76
C LEU A 35 -15.75 13.67 -0.50
N LYS A 36 -15.37 14.91 -0.78
CA LYS A 36 -15.78 15.65 -1.97
C LYS A 36 -14.58 15.84 -2.89
N HIS A 37 -14.71 15.43 -4.15
CA HIS A 37 -13.67 15.57 -5.16
C HIS A 37 -14.30 15.93 -6.50
N ASN A 38 -13.76 16.92 -7.21
CA ASN A 38 -14.27 17.39 -8.52
C ASN A 38 -15.80 17.61 -8.57
N GLY A 39 -16.37 18.18 -7.50
CA GLY A 39 -17.81 18.45 -7.39
C GLY A 39 -18.69 17.23 -7.07
N LYS A 40 -18.12 16.02 -7.00
CA LYS A 40 -18.82 14.78 -6.65
C LYS A 40 -18.60 14.38 -5.18
N ASN A 41 -19.51 13.58 -4.65
CA ASN A 41 -19.42 13.02 -3.30
C ASN A 41 -19.12 11.52 -3.36
N TYR A 42 -18.03 11.11 -2.71
CA TYR A 42 -17.64 9.72 -2.60
C TYR A 42 -17.79 9.24 -1.16
N TYR A 43 -18.14 7.97 -1.00
CA TYR A 43 -18.45 7.33 0.27
C TYR A 43 -17.56 6.12 0.44
N LEU A 44 -17.03 5.92 1.64
CA LEU A 44 -16.18 4.76 1.94
C LEU A 44 -16.97 3.48 1.66
N SER A 45 -16.56 2.74 0.63
CA SER A 45 -17.25 1.53 0.16
C SER A 45 -16.48 0.26 0.49
N TYR A 46 -15.16 0.37 0.65
CA TYR A 46 -14.29 -0.75 0.96
C TYR A 46 -13.09 -0.26 1.77
N ASN A 47 -12.70 -1.01 2.78
CA ASN A 47 -11.43 -0.83 3.47
C ASN A 47 -10.79 -2.20 3.70
N LYS A 48 -9.45 -2.23 3.68
CA LYS A 48 -8.68 -3.42 4.02
C LYS A 48 -7.34 -3.03 4.60
N ASP A 49 -7.05 -3.54 5.78
CA ASP A 49 -5.73 -3.48 6.39
C ASP A 49 -4.96 -4.78 6.07
N LEU A 50 -3.75 -4.62 5.54
CA LEU A 50 -2.84 -5.71 5.13
C LEU A 50 -1.61 -5.79 6.05
N GLY A 51 -1.58 -5.08 7.18
CA GLY A 51 -0.44 -5.06 8.10
C GLY A 51 0.52 -3.91 7.81
N SER A 52 1.30 -3.97 6.72
CA SER A 52 2.18 -2.85 6.34
C SER A 52 1.45 -1.75 5.56
N VAL A 53 0.34 -2.10 4.91
CA VAL A 53 -0.45 -1.19 4.08
C VAL A 53 -1.93 -1.27 4.45
N ALA A 54 -2.60 -0.14 4.58
CA ALA A 54 -4.06 -0.05 4.65
C ALA A 54 -4.63 0.70 3.43
N ARG A 55 -5.72 0.18 2.87
CA ARG A 55 -6.38 0.72 1.67
C ARG A 55 -7.83 1.09 1.98
N TYR A 56 -8.26 2.24 1.47
CA TYR A 56 -9.62 2.75 1.62
C TYR A 56 -10.12 3.22 0.26
N MET A 57 -11.18 2.59 -0.25
CA MET A 57 -11.77 2.91 -1.53
C MET A 57 -13.12 3.58 -1.35
N TYR A 58 -13.29 4.71 -2.02
CA TYR A 58 -14.45 5.57 -1.97
C TYR A 58 -15.12 5.61 -3.33
N LEU A 59 -16.43 5.39 -3.34
CA LEU A 59 -17.24 5.28 -4.56
C LEU A 59 -18.46 6.19 -4.48
N GLU A 60 -19.07 6.51 -5.62
CA GLU A 60 -20.37 7.18 -5.63
C GLU A 60 -21.47 6.24 -5.10
N LYS A 61 -22.54 6.78 -4.50
CA LYS A 61 -23.58 6.02 -3.76
C LYS A 61 -24.21 4.83 -4.50
N LYS A 62 -24.22 4.84 -5.82
CA LYS A 62 -24.85 3.81 -6.66
C LYS A 62 -23.84 2.81 -7.24
N GLU A 63 -22.55 3.03 -6.99
CA GLU A 63 -21.45 2.23 -7.51
C GLU A 63 -20.99 1.19 -6.48
N ASN A 64 -20.21 0.22 -6.94
CA ASN A 64 -19.58 -0.78 -6.10
C ASN A 64 -18.22 -1.20 -6.69
N THR A 65 -17.46 -2.02 -5.98
CA THR A 65 -16.10 -2.43 -6.37
C THR A 65 -16.02 -3.16 -7.71
N LYS A 66 -17.13 -3.68 -8.25
CA LYS A 66 -17.19 -4.32 -9.57
C LYS A 66 -17.67 -3.37 -10.67
N ASN A 67 -18.52 -2.41 -10.33
CA ASN A 67 -19.16 -1.50 -11.27
C ASN A 67 -19.02 -0.06 -10.77
N TRP A 68 -17.94 0.61 -11.14
CA TRP A 68 -17.67 2.01 -10.86
C TRP A 68 -17.09 2.72 -12.09
N LYS A 69 -17.31 4.03 -12.19
CA LYS A 69 -16.80 4.89 -13.26
C LYS A 69 -15.73 5.86 -12.79
N SER A 70 -15.74 6.19 -11.50
CA SER A 70 -14.66 6.91 -10.84
C SER A 70 -14.55 6.46 -9.39
N ALA A 71 -13.34 6.47 -8.85
CA ALA A 71 -13.09 6.12 -7.45
C ALA A 71 -12.13 7.12 -6.85
N VAL A 72 -12.17 7.27 -5.52
CA VAL A 72 -11.04 7.85 -4.79
C VAL A 72 -10.45 6.74 -3.93
N GLU A 73 -9.13 6.64 -3.92
CA GLU A 73 -8.42 5.70 -3.07
C GLU A 73 -7.48 6.46 -2.12
N LEU A 74 -7.56 6.12 -0.83
CA LEU A 74 -6.54 6.47 0.15
C LEU A 74 -5.72 5.23 0.48
N LEU A 75 -4.41 5.38 0.47
CA LEU A 75 -3.46 4.35 0.85
C LEU A 75 -2.60 4.86 1.99
N LEU A 76 -2.52 4.10 3.07
CA LEU A 76 -1.51 4.21 4.10
C LEU A 76 -0.48 3.11 3.87
N ASP A 77 0.75 3.48 3.64
CA ASP A 77 1.89 2.60 3.76
C ASP A 77 2.65 3.02 5.02
N ARG A 78 2.70 2.16 6.02
CA ARG A 78 3.34 2.44 7.32
C ARG A 78 4.85 2.61 7.20
N ASN A 79 5.39 2.37 6.02
CA ASN A 79 6.79 2.56 5.66
C ASN A 79 7.73 1.81 6.60
N GLU A 80 7.40 0.55 6.91
CA GLU A 80 8.19 -0.30 7.81
C GLU A 80 9.64 -0.46 7.33
N GLU A 81 9.83 -0.42 5.99
CA GLU A 81 11.12 -0.50 5.28
C GLU A 81 11.82 0.86 5.09
N ASP A 82 11.26 1.96 5.61
CA ASP A 82 11.84 3.32 5.55
C ASP A 82 12.21 3.80 4.13
N LEU A 83 11.35 3.49 3.15
CA LEU A 83 11.54 3.88 1.76
C LEU A 83 11.37 5.39 1.55
N SER A 84 12.34 5.99 0.88
CA SER A 84 12.28 7.35 0.33
C SER A 84 11.25 7.48 -0.79
N LEU A 85 10.88 8.71 -1.14
CA LEU A 85 9.98 8.97 -2.29
C LEU A 85 10.60 8.49 -3.61
N GLY A 86 11.91 8.69 -3.81
CA GLY A 86 12.65 8.18 -4.96
C GLY A 86 12.57 6.65 -5.08
N GLU A 87 12.83 5.91 -4.00
CA GLU A 87 12.75 4.43 -4.02
C GLU A 87 11.33 3.95 -4.30
N ARG A 88 10.32 4.64 -3.76
CA ARG A 88 8.90 4.36 -4.05
C ARG A 88 8.57 4.56 -5.53
N ILE A 89 9.13 5.61 -6.16
CA ILE A 89 9.00 5.86 -7.59
C ILE A 89 9.63 4.71 -8.37
N GLU A 90 10.90 4.38 -8.09
CA GLU A 90 11.64 3.33 -8.80
C GLU A 90 10.94 1.96 -8.74
N LEU A 91 10.45 1.58 -7.54
CA LEU A 91 9.72 0.33 -7.34
C LEU A 91 8.42 0.30 -8.17
N ARG A 92 7.66 1.40 -8.21
CA ARG A 92 6.41 1.49 -8.99
C ARG A 92 6.68 1.48 -10.48
N GLU A 93 7.67 2.22 -10.95
CA GLU A 93 8.06 2.20 -12.36
C GLU A 93 8.46 0.79 -12.79
N LYS A 94 9.23 0.08 -11.96
CA LYS A 94 9.61 -1.31 -12.21
C LYS A 94 8.38 -2.21 -12.33
N VAL A 95 7.40 -2.07 -11.44
CA VAL A 95 6.13 -2.80 -11.52
C VAL A 95 5.37 -2.46 -12.80
N TYR A 96 5.22 -1.19 -13.15
CA TYR A 96 4.52 -0.76 -14.36
C TYR A 96 5.18 -1.29 -15.64
N LYS A 97 6.51 -1.18 -15.76
CA LYS A 97 7.28 -1.75 -16.87
C LYS A 97 7.09 -3.27 -16.97
N ASN A 98 7.17 -3.97 -15.84
CA ASN A 98 7.04 -5.44 -15.79
C ASN A 98 5.61 -5.95 -16.03
N THR A 99 4.60 -5.10 -15.85
CA THR A 99 3.18 -5.44 -16.04
C THR A 99 2.63 -4.95 -17.38
N GLY A 100 3.48 -4.39 -18.25
CA GLY A 100 3.10 -3.95 -19.59
C GLY A 100 2.32 -2.63 -19.61
N ILE A 101 2.42 -1.81 -18.57
CA ILE A 101 1.84 -0.47 -18.57
C ILE A 101 2.72 0.44 -19.42
N GLU A 102 2.12 1.02 -20.46
CA GLU A 102 2.83 1.83 -21.46
C GLU A 102 2.88 3.33 -21.12
N HIS A 103 1.93 3.80 -20.31
CA HIS A 103 1.71 5.23 -20.09
C HIS A 103 1.65 5.55 -18.60
N PHE A 104 2.76 6.03 -18.06
CA PHE A 104 2.84 6.52 -16.69
C PHE A 104 3.94 7.57 -16.55
N ASN A 105 3.86 8.38 -15.51
CA ASN A 105 4.96 9.22 -15.06
C ASN A 105 4.83 9.38 -13.54
N LEU A 106 5.94 9.24 -12.82
CA LEU A 106 6.00 9.54 -11.40
C LEU A 106 7.18 10.48 -11.15
N TYR A 107 6.98 11.47 -10.31
CA TYR A 107 8.01 12.43 -9.99
C TYR A 107 7.84 12.97 -8.58
N GLU A 108 8.95 13.36 -8.00
CA GLU A 108 8.99 14.05 -6.73
C GLU A 108 8.99 15.56 -6.96
N LYS A 109 8.21 16.29 -6.18
CA LYS A 109 8.20 17.75 -6.15
C LYS A 109 7.71 18.24 -4.79
N ASP A 110 8.41 19.20 -4.18
CA ASP A 110 8.01 19.83 -2.91
C ASP A 110 7.72 18.78 -1.81
N ASP A 111 8.62 17.79 -1.65
CA ASP A 111 8.51 16.66 -0.70
C ASP A 111 7.25 15.80 -0.87
N MET A 112 6.70 15.78 -2.09
CA MET A 112 5.52 15.02 -2.45
C MET A 112 5.78 14.17 -3.69
N LEU A 113 5.26 12.96 -3.68
CA LEU A 113 5.25 12.05 -4.83
C LEU A 113 3.99 12.30 -5.63
N TYR A 114 4.15 12.79 -6.86
CA TYR A 114 3.08 12.90 -7.85
C TYR A 114 3.20 11.77 -8.85
N GLY A 115 2.07 11.30 -9.37
CA GLY A 115 2.12 10.37 -10.47
C GLY A 115 0.81 10.24 -11.22
N PHE A 116 0.90 9.83 -12.47
CA PHE A 116 -0.23 9.33 -13.21
C PHE A 116 0.10 7.99 -13.86
N VAL A 117 -0.93 7.18 -14.08
CA VAL A 117 -0.87 5.96 -14.87
C VAL A 117 -2.15 5.80 -15.68
N ILE A 118 -2.02 5.38 -16.94
CA ILE A 118 -3.14 5.10 -17.83
C ILE A 118 -3.16 3.59 -18.08
N TYR A 119 -4.26 2.96 -17.68
CA TYR A 119 -4.52 1.55 -17.95
C TYR A 119 -5.40 1.42 -19.21
N ALA A 120 -4.94 0.60 -20.14
CA ALA A 120 -5.75 0.16 -21.27
C ALA A 120 -6.94 -0.71 -20.79
N PRO A 121 -8.02 -0.81 -21.59
CA PRO A 121 -9.11 -1.74 -21.33
C PRO A 121 -8.60 -3.17 -21.10
N SER A 122 -9.21 -3.86 -20.15
CA SER A 122 -8.92 -5.25 -19.78
C SER A 122 -10.20 -6.07 -19.67
N ALA A 123 -10.07 -7.38 -19.46
CA ALA A 123 -11.22 -8.26 -19.24
C ALA A 123 -12.05 -7.87 -18.01
N GLN A 124 -11.44 -7.20 -17.02
CA GLN A 124 -12.14 -6.73 -15.82
C GLN A 124 -12.75 -5.33 -16.01
N HIS A 125 -12.17 -4.50 -16.88
CA HIS A 125 -12.57 -3.10 -17.07
C HIS A 125 -12.54 -2.72 -18.55
N ASN A 126 -13.71 -2.49 -19.14
CA ASN A 126 -13.82 -2.22 -20.58
C ASN A 126 -13.43 -0.78 -20.98
N ASP A 127 -13.23 0.09 -20.00
CA ASP A 127 -12.92 1.51 -20.22
C ASP A 127 -11.42 1.77 -19.99
N TRP A 128 -10.89 2.78 -20.67
CA TRP A 128 -9.60 3.36 -20.32
C TRP A 128 -9.69 3.98 -18.92
N GLN A 129 -8.69 3.71 -18.08
CA GLN A 129 -8.61 4.28 -16.73
C GLN A 129 -7.39 5.17 -16.61
N VAL A 130 -7.59 6.38 -16.08
CA VAL A 130 -6.52 7.30 -15.74
C VAL A 130 -6.53 7.44 -14.23
N ASN A 131 -5.42 7.06 -13.59
CA ASN A 131 -5.24 7.28 -12.16
C ASN A 131 -4.25 8.41 -11.98
N VAL A 132 -4.63 9.42 -11.20
CA VAL A 132 -3.77 10.53 -10.77
C VAL A 132 -3.59 10.42 -9.27
N SER A 133 -2.35 10.48 -8.83
CA SER A 133 -1.98 10.25 -7.43
C SER A 133 -1.07 11.34 -6.89
N LYS A 134 -1.23 11.60 -5.60
CA LYS A 134 -0.38 12.47 -4.80
C LYS A 134 -0.17 11.83 -3.45
N GLY A 135 1.07 11.68 -3.03
CA GLY A 135 1.40 11.18 -1.71
C GLY A 135 2.54 11.92 -1.04
N MET A 136 2.65 11.74 0.27
CA MET A 136 3.66 12.38 1.11
C MET A 136 3.94 11.52 2.33
N ASN A 137 5.11 11.72 2.93
CA ASN A 137 5.41 11.16 4.24
C ASN A 137 4.73 12.02 5.33
N ILE A 138 4.14 11.34 6.31
CA ILE A 138 3.54 11.92 7.50
C ILE A 138 4.35 11.38 8.68
N GLU A 139 4.89 12.30 9.47
CA GLU A 139 5.66 11.99 10.67
C GLU A 139 4.88 11.03 11.59
N ASP A 140 5.57 10.01 12.09
CA ASP A 140 5.02 8.94 12.94
C ASP A 140 3.86 8.11 12.35
N CYS A 141 3.52 8.30 11.07
CA CYS A 141 2.42 7.58 10.41
C CYS A 141 2.88 6.75 9.21
N GLY A 142 3.88 7.23 8.46
CA GLY A 142 4.37 6.59 7.23
C GLY A 142 4.00 7.40 5.98
N PHE A 143 3.89 6.75 4.84
CA PHE A 143 3.54 7.36 3.57
C PHE A 143 2.03 7.28 3.31
N VAL A 144 1.39 8.43 3.08
CA VAL A 144 -0.03 8.52 2.75
C VAL A 144 -0.17 8.97 1.30
N GLN A 145 -1.04 8.27 0.55
CA GLN A 145 -1.36 8.63 -0.84
C GLN A 145 -2.86 8.79 -1.03
N TYR A 146 -3.21 9.85 -1.73
CA TYR A 146 -4.52 10.07 -2.33
C TYR A 146 -4.45 9.78 -3.83
N GLN A 147 -5.42 9.04 -4.35
CA GLN A 147 -5.55 8.72 -5.77
C GLN A 147 -6.99 8.91 -6.24
N TYR A 148 -7.14 9.36 -7.49
CA TYR A 148 -8.41 9.47 -8.22
C TYR A 148 -8.27 8.84 -9.60
#